data_AF-A0A6G3SE13-F1
#
_entry.id   AF-A0A6G3SE13-F1
#
_cell.length_a   1.000
_cell.length_b   1.000
_cell.length_c   1.000
_cell.angle_alpha   90.00
_cell.angle_beta   90.00
_cell.angle_gamma   90.00
#
_symmetry.space_group_name_H-M   'P 1'
#
loop_
_entity.id
_entity.type
_entity.pdbx_description
1 polymer ?
#
loop_
_entity_poly.entity_id
_entity_poly.type
_entity_poly.pdbx_seq_one_letter_code
_entity_poly.pdbx_strand_id
1 'polypeptide(L)'
;ADACARVGGAVTAVSVHQGCGLTNAMTGIGEAAKSRTPLVVLAAEASGAHSNFRVDQEALAHAVGARSARVTSAADAVAQAVAAVRQAVQERCTVVLNLPL
;
A
#
# COMPACT_ATOMS: atom_id res chain seq x y z
N ALA A 1 10.82 1.15 5.90
CA ALA A 1 10.61 1.64 4.53
C ALA A 1 10.54 3.16 4.49
N ASP A 2 9.60 3.79 5.20
CA ASP A 2 9.45 5.25 5.23
C ASP A 2 10.74 6.05 5.55
N ALA A 3 11.42 5.75 6.67
CA ALA A 3 12.71 6.38 6.98
C ALA A 3 13.79 6.13 5.90
N CYS A 4 13.79 4.95 5.28
CA CYS A 4 14.71 4.62 4.19
C CYS A 4 14.42 5.47 2.94
N ALA A 5 13.15 5.68 2.58
CA ALA A 5 12.79 6.57 1.48
C ALA A 5 13.22 8.01 1.74
N ARG A 6 13.03 8.52 2.96
CA ARG A 6 13.41 9.89 3.31
C ARG A 6 14.91 10.13 3.30
N VAL A 7 15.69 9.17 3.78
CA VAL A 7 17.15 9.28 3.85
C VAL A 7 17.79 8.97 2.49
N GLY A 8 17.26 7.98 1.77
CA GLY A 8 17.81 7.51 0.50
C GLY A 8 17.34 8.29 -0.73
N GLY A 9 16.31 9.13 -0.61
CA GLY A 9 15.80 9.95 -1.73
C GLY A 9 15.15 9.15 -2.87
N ALA A 10 14.88 7.85 -2.66
CA ALA A 10 14.28 6.96 -3.64
C ALA A 10 12.95 6.38 -3.12
N VAL A 11 12.09 5.95 -4.04
CA VAL A 11 10.89 5.18 -3.69
C VAL A 11 11.29 3.91 -2.97
N THR A 12 10.55 3.55 -1.92
CA THR A 12 10.72 2.25 -1.23
C THR A 12 9.45 1.44 -1.28
N ALA A 13 9.56 0.14 -1.05
CA ALA A 13 8.43 -0.76 -0.93
C ALA A 13 8.50 -1.56 0.38
N VAL A 14 7.35 -1.99 0.87
CA VAL A 14 7.20 -2.94 1.97
C VAL A 14 6.01 -3.85 1.70
N SER A 15 6.13 -5.14 2.00
CA SER A 15 5.00 -6.07 1.95
C SER A 15 4.44 -6.33 3.34
N VAL A 16 3.12 -6.53 3.41
CA VAL A 16 2.42 -6.87 4.64
C VAL A 16 1.44 -8.02 4.41
N HIS A 17 1.28 -8.86 5.44
CA HIS A 17 0.28 -9.91 5.45
C HIS A 17 -1.14 -9.34 5.42
N GLN A 18 -2.08 -10.10 4.85
CA GLN A 18 -3.50 -9.75 4.79
C GLN A 18 -4.09 -9.51 6.17
N GLY A 19 -4.96 -8.50 6.29
CA GLY A 19 -5.61 -8.14 7.54
C GLY A 19 -4.61 -7.65 8.59
N CYS A 20 -4.16 -8.55 9.47
CA CYS A 20 -3.34 -8.19 10.64
C CYS A 20 -2.02 -7.48 10.29
N GLY A 21 -1.39 -7.84 9.18
CA GLY A 21 -0.17 -7.17 8.73
C GLY A 21 -0.43 -5.74 8.32
N LEU A 22 -1.49 -5.50 7.53
CA LEU A 22 -1.93 -4.17 7.15
C LEU A 22 -2.33 -3.34 8.37
N THR A 23 -3.20 -3.87 9.25
CA THR A 23 -3.73 -3.11 10.40
C THR A 23 -2.61 -2.72 11.38
N ASN A 24 -1.64 -3.60 11.62
CA ASN A 24 -0.50 -3.28 12.48
C ASN A 24 0.43 -2.21 11.85
N ALA A 25 0.48 -2.13 10.52
CA ALA A 25 1.28 -1.15 9.81
C ALA A 25 0.59 0.23 9.70
N MET A 26 -0.71 0.35 9.97
CA MET A 26 -1.50 1.56 9.71
C MET A 26 -0.93 2.83 10.34
N THR A 27 -0.39 2.75 11.55
CA THR A 27 0.28 3.90 12.18
C THR A 27 1.47 4.36 11.34
N GLY A 28 2.33 3.44 10.91
CA GLY A 28 3.48 3.77 10.07
C GLY A 28 3.08 4.25 8.67
N ILE A 29 2.01 3.70 8.09
CA ILE A 29 1.44 4.14 6.81
C ILE A 29 0.93 5.57 6.93
N GLY A 30 0.22 5.89 8.02
CA GLY A 30 -0.27 7.25 8.28
C GLY A 30 0.84 8.27 8.45
N GLU A 31 1.93 7.92 9.16
CA GLU A 31 3.08 8.81 9.29
C GLU A 31 3.81 9.03 7.94
N ALA A 32 3.93 7.99 7.12
CA ALA A 32 4.48 8.11 5.77
C ALA A 32 3.59 8.99 4.87
N ALA A 33 2.27 8.84 4.96
CA ALA A 33 1.31 9.63 4.20
C ALA A 33 1.38 11.13 4.58
N LYS A 34 1.37 11.45 5.88
CA LYS A 34 1.54 12.83 6.39
C LYS A 34 2.87 13.45 5.93
N SER A 35 3.91 12.64 5.88
CA SER A 35 5.25 13.05 5.43
C SER A 35 5.38 13.20 3.92
N ARG A 36 4.34 12.85 3.14
CA ARG A 36 4.38 12.80 1.67
C ARG A 36 5.55 11.94 1.18
N THR A 37 5.76 10.80 1.85
CA THR A 37 6.81 9.86 1.52
C THR A 37 6.40 9.03 0.28
N PRO A 38 7.24 8.97 -0.77
CA PRO A 38 7.03 8.06 -1.90
C PRO A 38 7.29 6.62 -1.45
N LEU A 39 6.22 5.92 -1.07
CA LEU A 39 6.24 4.57 -0.49
C LEU A 39 5.13 3.72 -1.13
N VAL A 40 5.45 2.49 -1.53
CA VAL A 40 4.46 1.49 -1.96
C VAL A 40 4.34 0.40 -0.89
N VAL A 41 3.13 0.19 -0.37
CA VAL A 41 2.80 -0.88 0.57
C VAL A 41 2.07 -1.96 -0.19
N LEU A 42 2.70 -3.12 -0.36
CA LEU A 42 2.11 -4.31 -0.98
C LEU A 42 1.28 -5.04 0.08
N ALA A 43 -0.04 -4.90 0.03
CA ALA A 43 -0.95 -5.49 1.00
C ALA A 43 -1.68 -6.69 0.41
N ALA A 44 -1.42 -7.89 0.92
CA ALA A 44 -2.21 -9.06 0.53
C ALA A 44 -3.68 -8.85 0.92
N GLU A 45 -4.62 -9.20 0.04
CA GLU A 45 -6.05 -8.97 0.22
C GLU A 45 -6.81 -10.30 0.29
N ALA A 46 -7.46 -10.54 1.42
CA ALA A 46 -8.32 -11.71 1.60
C ALA A 46 -9.58 -11.61 0.71
N SER A 47 -9.73 -12.52 -0.25
CA SER A 47 -10.90 -12.59 -1.14
C SER A 47 -12.14 -13.23 -0.50
N GLY A 48 -11.93 -14.19 0.41
CA GLY A 48 -13.02 -14.91 1.09
C GLY A 48 -13.84 -14.02 2.02
N ALA A 49 -15.17 -14.03 1.86
CA ALA A 49 -16.10 -13.20 2.65
C ALA A 49 -16.03 -13.46 4.17
N HIS A 50 -15.72 -14.69 4.58
CA HIS A 50 -15.62 -15.09 5.98
C HIS A 50 -14.17 -15.19 6.48
N SER A 51 -13.20 -14.67 5.72
CA SER A 51 -11.81 -14.65 6.18
C SER A 51 -11.67 -13.74 7.40
N ASN A 52 -11.04 -14.26 8.46
CA ASN A 52 -10.67 -13.46 9.65
C ASN A 52 -9.67 -12.34 9.32
N PHE A 53 -9.07 -12.35 8.12
CA PHE A 53 -8.17 -11.33 7.63
C PHE A 53 -8.84 -10.32 6.71
N ARG A 54 -10.13 -10.48 6.41
CA ARG A 54 -10.86 -9.55 5.55
C ARG A 54 -11.10 -8.24 6.30
N VAL A 55 -10.59 -7.16 5.71
CA VAL A 55 -10.83 -5.78 6.14
C VAL A 55 -11.01 -4.93 4.90
N ASP A 56 -11.68 -3.79 5.02
CA ASP A 56 -11.79 -2.81 3.94
C ASP A 56 -10.46 -2.06 3.79
N GLN A 57 -9.54 -2.63 3.01
CA GLN A 57 -8.18 -2.10 2.86
C GLN A 57 -8.15 -0.74 2.16
N GLU A 58 -9.08 -0.52 1.22
CA GLU A 58 -9.25 0.77 0.54
C GLU A 58 -9.66 1.86 1.54
N ALA A 59 -10.69 1.60 2.33
CA ALA A 59 -11.14 2.53 3.36
C ALA A 59 -10.05 2.80 4.41
N LEU A 60 -9.33 1.76 4.86
CA LEU A 60 -8.21 1.91 5.80
C LEU A 60 -7.12 2.82 5.24
N ALA A 61 -6.68 2.59 3.99
CA ALA A 61 -5.67 3.41 3.35
C ALA A 61 -6.10 4.89 3.28
N HIS A 62 -7.33 5.14 2.82
CA HIS A 62 -7.86 6.50 2.73
C HIS A 62 -8.02 7.18 4.09
N ALA A 63 -8.40 6.44 5.13
CA ALA A 63 -8.59 6.98 6.48
C ALA A 63 -7.31 7.62 7.06
N VAL A 64 -6.12 7.19 6.63
CA VAL A 64 -4.83 7.74 7.08
C VAL A 64 -4.16 8.65 6.04
N GLY A 65 -4.86 8.99 4.96
CA GLY A 65 -4.35 9.87 3.89
C GLY A 65 -3.47 9.18 2.85
N ALA A 66 -3.37 7.84 2.87
CA ALA A 66 -2.73 7.10 1.79
C ALA A 66 -3.64 6.97 0.56
N ARG A 67 -3.04 6.69 -0.59
CA ARG A 67 -3.77 6.28 -1.79
C ARG A 67 -3.98 4.78 -1.76
N SER A 68 -5.08 4.30 -2.34
CA SER A 68 -5.30 2.88 -2.58
C SER A 68 -5.25 2.58 -4.08
N ALA A 69 -4.67 1.45 -4.44
CA ALA A 69 -4.69 0.87 -5.76
C ALA A 69 -4.87 -0.65 -5.62
N ARG A 70 -5.35 -1.34 -6.65
CA ARG A 70 -5.62 -2.78 -6.57
C ARG A 70 -5.16 -3.49 -7.83
N VAL A 71 -4.51 -4.64 -7.66
CA VAL A 71 -4.26 -5.55 -8.78
C VAL A 71 -5.56 -6.26 -9.13
N THR A 72 -5.97 -6.21 -10.40
CA THR A 72 -7.25 -6.79 -10.85
C THR A 72 -7.09 -8.15 -11.52
N SER A 73 -5.90 -8.45 -12.05
CA SER A 73 -5.60 -9.72 -12.70
C SER A 73 -4.10 -10.03 -12.62
N ALA A 74 -3.73 -11.31 -12.75
CA ALA A 74 -2.32 -11.70 -12.84
C ALA A 74 -1.63 -11.11 -14.09
N ALA A 75 -2.36 -10.96 -15.20
CA ALA A 75 -1.83 -10.41 -16.45
C ALA A 75 -1.48 -8.93 -16.33
N ASP A 76 -2.27 -8.16 -15.57
CA ASP A 76 -2.11 -6.71 -15.40
C ASP A 76 -1.24 -6.35 -14.19
N ALA A 77 -0.87 -7.31 -13.35
CA ALA A 77 -0.20 -7.09 -12.07
C ALA A 77 1.06 -6.22 -12.18
N VAL A 78 1.91 -6.51 -13.18
CA VAL A 78 3.13 -5.74 -13.42
C VAL A 78 2.81 -4.31 -13.84
N ALA A 79 1.88 -4.12 -14.77
CA ALA A 79 1.49 -2.79 -15.25
C ALA A 79 0.87 -1.94 -14.12
N GLN A 80 0.04 -2.56 -13.28
CA GLN A 80 -0.61 -1.90 -12.14
C GLN A 80 0.38 -1.59 -11.01
N ALA A 81 1.36 -2.46 -10.75
CA ALA A 81 2.44 -2.17 -9.82
C ALA A 81 3.31 -0.99 -10.31
N VAL A 82 3.64 -0.95 -11.60
CA VAL A 82 4.36 0.18 -12.22
C VAL A 82 3.55 1.47 -12.10
N ALA A 83 2.23 1.42 -12.33
CA ALA A 83 1.35 2.57 -12.15
C ALA A 83 1.35 3.07 -10.70
N ALA A 84 1.27 2.17 -9.71
CA ALA A 84 1.35 2.51 -8.30
C ALA A 84 2.70 3.17 -7.92
N VAL A 85 3.82 2.63 -8.40
CA VAL A 85 5.15 3.23 -8.19
C VAL A 85 5.23 4.62 -8.83
N ARG A 86 4.74 4.76 -10.06
CA ARG A 86 4.71 6.05 -10.76
C ARG A 86 3.90 7.08 -9.98
N GLN A 87 2.72 6.70 -9.49
CA GLN A 87 1.87 7.57 -8.67
C GLN A 87 2.58 7.97 -7.37
N ALA A 88 3.18 7.03 -6.65
CA ALA A 88 3.92 7.30 -5.42
C ALA A 88 5.04 8.33 -5.63
N VAL A 89 5.78 8.22 -6.75
CA VAL A 89 6.88 9.13 -7.10
C VAL A 89 6.35 10.50 -7.56
N GLN A 90 5.43 10.53 -8.52
CA GLN A 90 4.97 11.77 -9.16
C GLN A 90 4.15 12.63 -8.20
N GLU A 91 3.26 12.01 -7.42
CA GLU A 91 2.42 12.72 -6.46
C GLU A 91 3.06 12.87 -5.08
N ARG A 92 4.24 12.27 -4.87
CA ARG A 92 4.90 12.17 -3.55
C ARG A 92 3.94 11.67 -2.47
N CYS A 93 3.37 10.50 -2.70
CA CYS A 93 2.37 9.92 -1.81
C CYS A 93 2.72 8.49 -1.41
N THR A 94 2.12 8.05 -0.30
CA THR A 94 2.13 6.64 0.09
C THR A 94 0.96 5.94 -0.57
N VAL A 95 1.24 4.83 -1.27
CA VAL A 95 0.25 4.03 -2.00
C VAL A 95 0.17 2.64 -1.37
N VAL A 96 -1.03 2.23 -0.95
CA VAL A 96 -1.34 0.85 -0.59
C VAL A 96 -1.81 0.14 -1.85
N LEU A 97 -1.02 -0.81 -2.36
CA LEU A 97 -1.36 -1.67 -3.49
C LEU A 97 -1.92 -2.99 -2.97
N ASN A 98 -3.23 -3.16 -3.09
CA ASN A 98 -3.97 -4.36 -2.69
C ASN A 98 -3.72 -5.50 -3.68
N LEU A 99 -3.35 -6.67 -3.17
CA LEU A 99 -3.02 -7.88 -3.92
C LEU A 99 -4.01 -9.01 -3.56
N PRO A 100 -5.08 -9.20 -4.33
CA PRO A 100 -6.07 -10.26 -4.09
C PRO A 100 -5.43 -11.66 -4.11
N LEU A 101 -5.75 -12.47 -3.09
CA LEU A 101 -5.35 -13.88 -2.97
C LEU A 101 -6.43 -14.85 -3.44
#